data_AF-A0AAE3GDP6-F1
#
_entry.id   AF-A0AAE3GDP6-F1
#
_cell.length_a   1.000
_cell.length_b   1.000
_cell.length_c   1.000
_cell.angle_alpha   90.00
_cell.angle_beta   90.00
_cell.angle_gamma   90.00
#
_symmetry.space_group_name_H-M   'P 1'
#
loop_
_entity.id
_entity.type
_entity.pdbx_description
1 polymer ?
#
loop_
_entity_poly.entity_id
_entity_poly.type
_entity_poly.pdbx_seq_one_letter_code
_entity_poly.pdbx_strand_id
1 'polypeptide(L)'
;MNPSHAPEPAGETPSLGAARQSTDGVASAPPPPPARPSGVPATGDTPAHRWGFGAFLLVELVFLISSVLVVMPFDRTATGRLPPVGVLVSVAAPTLLATLVALLATVVRGNGPLKDLKLAWNWTDVRLGIGIGAIGLVVTVIASNLWSRWVGGDNANSAVGSLLDGLELSPLLAVLIFLHLWLVAPLCEEIIYRGLLWGAMERLRWSRWTAFVLSTAIFAAAHLEPDRTPLLLVIAIPIGLARLLSGRLLASIVVHQLNNLMGALGILLTALGAMPM
;
A
#
# COMPACT_ATOMS: atom_id res chain seq x y z
N MET A 1 -46.46 -59.39 -0.17
CA MET A 1 -46.01 -58.05 0.28
C MET A 1 -47.13 -57.40 1.07
N ASN A 2 -47.05 -57.48 2.40
CA ASN A 2 -47.68 -56.63 3.43
C ASN A 2 -47.38 -57.32 4.78
N PRO A 3 -46.88 -56.64 5.84
CA PRO A 3 -47.09 -57.14 7.18
C PRO A 3 -47.94 -56.15 7.97
N SER A 4 -49.11 -56.60 8.41
CA SER A 4 -49.95 -55.92 9.39
C SER A 4 -50.11 -56.82 10.61
N HIS A 5 -49.81 -56.21 11.76
CA HIS A 5 -50.22 -56.48 13.14
C HIS A 5 -51.20 -57.63 13.45
N ALA A 6 -50.95 -58.32 14.58
CA ALA A 6 -51.70 -58.21 15.86
C ALA A 6 -51.24 -59.33 16.85
N PRO A 7 -51.87 -59.52 18.04
CA PRO A 7 -51.86 -58.71 19.27
C PRO A 7 -51.48 -59.56 20.52
N GLU A 8 -51.37 -59.02 21.76
CA GLU A 8 -52.37 -59.05 22.88
C GLU A 8 -51.61 -59.21 24.25
N PRO A 9 -52.20 -59.14 25.47
CA PRO A 9 -52.93 -58.04 26.13
C PRO A 9 -52.41 -57.73 27.57
N ALA A 10 -53.17 -56.88 28.27
CA ALA A 10 -52.99 -56.27 29.60
C ALA A 10 -53.17 -57.19 30.83
N GLY A 11 -52.73 -56.69 32.00
CA GLY A 11 -53.15 -57.13 33.35
C GLY A 11 -52.55 -56.26 34.48
N GLU A 12 -53.38 -55.43 35.14
CA GLU A 12 -53.71 -55.44 36.59
C GLU A 12 -52.74 -54.62 37.52
N THR A 13 -53.09 -53.39 37.94
CA THR A 13 -53.76 -52.92 39.21
C THR A 13 -52.89 -53.07 40.50
N PRO A 14 -53.20 -52.41 41.65
CA PRO A 14 -53.46 -50.99 41.92
C PRO A 14 -52.64 -50.41 43.13
N SER A 15 -52.68 -49.08 43.29
CA SER A 15 -52.68 -48.28 44.54
C SER A 15 -51.73 -48.65 45.71
N LEU A 16 -50.87 -47.70 46.12
CA LEU A 16 -50.67 -47.33 47.54
C LEU A 16 -49.96 -45.97 47.63
N GLY A 17 -50.60 -45.03 48.31
CA GLY A 17 -50.13 -43.65 48.46
C GLY A 17 -48.97 -43.50 49.43
N ALA A 18 -48.26 -42.38 49.29
CA ALA A 18 -47.73 -41.60 50.41
C ALA A 18 -47.20 -40.27 49.84
N ALA A 19 -47.57 -39.20 50.51
CA ALA A 19 -47.27 -37.82 50.17
C ALA A 19 -45.78 -37.58 49.88
N ARG A 20 -45.48 -36.82 48.81
CA ARG A 20 -44.25 -36.05 48.72
C ARG A 20 -44.55 -34.62 48.33
N GLN A 21 -43.92 -33.76 49.11
CA GLN A 21 -44.09 -32.32 49.21
C GLN A 21 -43.75 -31.60 47.91
N SER A 22 -44.52 -30.56 47.64
CA SER A 22 -44.15 -29.44 46.80
C SER A 22 -42.80 -28.86 47.27
N THR A 23 -41.80 -28.85 46.39
CA THR A 23 -40.73 -27.86 46.46
C THR A 23 -40.53 -27.30 45.07
N ASP A 24 -40.61 -25.98 45.01
CA ASP A 24 -40.59 -25.16 43.81
C ASP A 24 -39.29 -25.36 43.02
N GLY A 25 -39.45 -25.44 41.69
CA GLY A 25 -38.35 -25.48 40.75
C GLY A 25 -37.60 -24.15 40.74
N VAL A 26 -36.40 -24.14 41.32
CA VAL A 26 -35.36 -23.15 41.00
C VAL A 26 -34.33 -23.85 40.15
N ALA A 27 -34.40 -23.63 38.83
CA ALA A 27 -33.34 -24.04 37.91
C ALA A 27 -32.05 -23.30 38.29
N SER A 28 -31.08 -24.02 38.83
CA SER A 28 -29.75 -23.50 39.14
C SER A 28 -29.03 -23.08 37.85
N ALA A 29 -28.65 -21.81 37.76
CA ALA A 29 -27.86 -21.28 36.65
C ALA A 29 -26.51 -22.02 36.53
N PRO A 30 -25.99 -22.22 35.30
CA PRO A 30 -24.69 -22.86 35.11
C PRO A 30 -23.57 -22.04 35.78
N PRO A 31 -22.53 -22.70 36.30
CA PRO A 31 -21.43 -22.00 36.96
C PRO A 31 -20.72 -21.05 35.98
N PRO A 32 -20.22 -19.89 36.46
CA PRO A 32 -19.48 -18.98 35.62
C PRO A 32 -18.23 -19.66 35.06
N PRO A 33 -17.83 -19.32 33.81
CA PRO A 33 -16.62 -19.88 33.23
C PRO A 33 -15.40 -19.57 34.12
N PRO A 34 -14.42 -20.49 34.21
CA PRO A 34 -13.25 -20.29 35.05
C PRO A 34 -12.56 -18.97 34.68
N ALA A 35 -12.28 -18.15 35.70
CA ALA A 35 -11.53 -16.92 35.54
C ALA A 35 -10.21 -17.22 34.84
N ARG A 36 -9.91 -16.50 33.76
CA ARG A 36 -8.62 -16.64 33.08
C ARG A 36 -7.50 -16.41 34.11
N PRO A 37 -6.51 -17.31 34.22
CA PRO A 37 -5.38 -17.06 35.09
C PRO A 37 -4.72 -15.74 34.67
N SER A 38 -4.75 -14.77 35.59
CA SER A 38 -4.08 -13.49 35.50
C SER A 38 -2.57 -13.74 35.50
N GLY A 39 -2.02 -13.99 34.31
CA GLY A 39 -0.60 -14.31 34.18
C GLY A 39 -0.17 -14.92 32.85
N VAL A 40 -1.08 -15.20 31.90
CA VAL A 40 -0.66 -15.52 30.54
C VAL A 40 -0.24 -14.22 29.85
N PRO A 41 1.05 -14.01 29.51
CA PRO A 41 1.43 -12.87 28.69
C PRO A 41 0.68 -12.98 27.38
N ALA A 42 -0.07 -11.94 27.00
CA ALA A 42 -0.59 -11.85 25.65
C ALA A 42 0.58 -12.07 24.67
N THR A 43 0.40 -13.00 23.74
CA THR A 43 1.41 -13.40 22.78
C THR A 43 2.02 -12.18 22.08
N GLY A 44 3.27 -11.84 22.41
CA GLY A 44 4.20 -11.10 21.54
C GLY A 44 3.75 -9.73 20.99
N ASP A 45 3.01 -8.92 21.74
CA ASP A 45 2.69 -7.55 21.29
C ASP A 45 3.97 -6.70 21.24
N THR A 46 4.44 -6.44 20.02
CA THR A 46 5.54 -5.51 19.78
C THR A 46 5.16 -4.14 20.37
N PRO A 47 6.03 -3.46 21.13
CA PRO A 47 5.72 -2.14 21.66
C PRO A 47 5.25 -1.19 20.56
N ALA A 48 4.24 -0.37 20.85
CA ALA A 48 3.79 0.63 19.89
C ALA A 48 4.98 1.55 19.53
N HIS A 49 5.22 1.73 18.23
CA HIS A 49 6.23 2.68 17.75
C HIS A 49 5.93 4.09 18.29
N ARG A 50 6.90 5.00 18.25
CA ARG A 50 6.85 6.37 18.81
C ARG A 50 6.84 7.49 17.75
N TRP A 51 7.04 7.16 16.47
CA TRP A 51 6.89 8.10 15.34
C TRP A 51 5.40 8.27 14.95
N GLY A 52 5.09 9.32 14.18
CA GLY A 52 3.75 9.68 13.71
C GLY A 52 3.82 10.71 12.58
N PHE A 53 2.80 11.56 12.40
CA PHE A 53 2.77 12.54 11.29
C PHE A 53 3.97 13.47 11.22
N GLY A 54 4.58 13.85 12.36
CA GLY A 54 5.81 14.66 12.35
C GLY A 54 6.98 13.99 11.62
N ALA A 55 7.07 12.66 11.63
CA ALA A 55 8.09 11.95 10.85
C ALA A 55 7.77 12.01 9.34
N PHE A 56 6.50 11.88 8.97
CA PHE A 56 6.06 12.01 7.57
C PHE A 56 6.31 13.44 7.04
N LEU A 57 5.97 14.47 7.80
CA LEU A 57 6.22 15.86 7.41
C LEU A 57 7.72 16.16 7.26
N LEU A 58 8.57 15.57 8.10
CA LEU A 58 10.03 15.68 7.94
C LEU A 58 10.53 15.00 6.66
N VAL A 59 9.97 13.84 6.32
CA VAL A 59 10.29 13.12 5.08
C VAL A 59 9.92 13.96 3.85
N GLU A 60 8.72 14.55 3.83
CA GLU A 60 8.28 15.45 2.75
C GLU A 60 9.13 16.73 2.69
N LEU A 61 9.51 17.30 3.83
CA LEU A 61 10.41 18.45 3.87
C LEU A 61 11.79 18.10 3.27
N VAL A 62 12.34 16.95 3.61
CA VAL A 62 13.61 16.47 3.06
C VAL A 62 13.48 16.23 1.56
N PHE A 63 12.38 15.63 1.10
CA PHE A 63 12.08 15.44 -0.31
C PHE A 63 12.06 16.77 -1.08
N LEU A 64 11.33 17.77 -0.58
CA LEU A 64 11.20 19.09 -1.22
C LEU A 64 12.53 19.85 -1.24
N ILE A 65 13.25 19.90 -0.10
CA ILE A 65 14.54 20.57 -0.01
C ILE A 65 15.56 19.91 -0.95
N SER A 66 15.67 18.58 -0.91
CA SER A 66 16.62 17.87 -1.76
C SER A 66 16.27 17.98 -3.24
N SER A 67 14.99 17.99 -3.62
CA SER A 67 14.54 18.24 -5.01
C SER A 67 15.01 19.58 -5.56
N VAL A 68 15.12 20.61 -4.72
CA VAL A 68 15.64 21.92 -5.13
C VAL A 68 17.17 21.94 -5.11
N LEU A 69 17.79 21.45 -4.03
CA LEU A 69 19.24 21.53 -3.84
C LEU A 69 20.02 20.64 -4.82
N VAL A 70 19.47 19.48 -5.20
CA VAL A 70 20.15 18.52 -6.06
C VAL A 70 20.45 19.07 -7.46
N VAL A 71 19.66 20.03 -7.92
CA VAL A 71 19.81 20.66 -9.23
C VAL A 71 20.92 21.71 -9.24
N MET A 72 21.24 22.32 -8.10
CA MET A 72 22.16 23.48 -8.01
C MET A 72 23.61 23.20 -8.46
N PRO A 73 24.23 22.04 -8.18
CA PRO A 73 25.62 21.78 -8.58
C PRO A 73 25.78 21.50 -10.08
N PHE A 74 24.70 21.24 -10.80
CA PHE A 74 24.77 20.92 -12.22
C PHE A 74 24.82 22.21 -13.04
N ASP A 75 25.90 22.35 -13.80
CA ASP A 75 25.99 23.41 -14.81
C ASP A 75 24.90 23.17 -15.86
N ARG A 76 24.02 24.16 -16.01
CA ARG A 76 22.96 24.10 -17.02
C ARG A 76 23.61 24.53 -18.32
N THR A 77 23.64 23.64 -19.30
CA THR A 77 24.19 23.94 -20.63
C THR A 77 23.53 25.19 -21.22
N ALA A 78 24.08 25.77 -22.30
CA ALA A 78 23.52 26.95 -22.97
C ALA A 78 22.01 26.86 -23.31
N THR A 79 21.47 25.64 -23.35
CA THR A 79 20.04 25.33 -23.56
C THR A 79 19.17 25.41 -22.30
N GLY A 80 19.74 25.67 -21.12
CA GLY A 80 19.06 25.65 -19.83
C GLY A 80 18.77 24.24 -19.27
N ARG A 81 19.19 23.17 -19.97
CA ARG A 81 18.91 21.77 -19.61
C ARG A 81 19.97 21.19 -18.67
N LEU A 82 19.52 20.25 -17.84
CA LEU A 82 20.39 19.41 -17.02
C LEU A 82 21.22 18.47 -17.92
N PRO A 83 22.48 18.19 -17.56
CA PRO A 83 23.22 17.10 -18.19
C PRO A 83 22.50 15.77 -17.90
N PRO A 84 22.67 14.74 -18.75
CA PRO A 84 21.97 13.46 -18.59
C PRO A 84 22.12 12.82 -17.20
N VAL A 85 23.33 12.83 -16.64
CA VAL A 85 23.58 12.35 -15.26
C VAL A 85 22.85 13.19 -14.22
N GLY A 86 22.71 14.49 -14.47
CA GLY A 86 21.97 15.41 -13.61
C GLY A 86 20.49 15.07 -13.56
N VAL A 87 19.90 14.58 -14.66
CA VAL A 87 18.50 14.11 -14.67
C VAL A 87 18.33 12.88 -13.77
N LEU A 88 19.17 11.85 -13.92
CA LEU A 88 19.11 10.66 -13.06
C LEU A 88 19.24 11.05 -11.58
N VAL A 89 20.23 11.89 -11.25
CA VAL A 89 20.48 12.32 -9.87
C VAL A 89 19.30 13.15 -9.34
N SER A 90 18.72 14.04 -10.14
CA SER A 90 17.58 14.88 -9.74
C SER A 90 16.30 14.07 -9.50
N VAL A 91 16.10 12.98 -10.25
CA VAL A 91 14.92 12.11 -10.08
C VAL A 91 15.14 11.07 -8.97
N ALA A 92 16.38 10.61 -8.74
CA ALA A 92 16.65 9.54 -7.78
C ALA A 92 16.96 10.04 -6.37
N ALA A 93 17.81 11.05 -6.23
CA ALA A 93 18.35 11.44 -4.93
C ALA A 93 17.26 11.93 -3.95
N PRO A 94 16.28 12.79 -4.34
CA PRO A 94 15.29 13.27 -3.39
C PRO A 94 14.45 12.16 -2.79
N THR A 95 13.97 11.24 -3.63
CA THR A 95 13.15 10.10 -3.21
C THR A 95 13.95 9.16 -2.30
N LEU A 96 15.22 8.86 -2.64
CA LEU A 96 16.08 8.00 -1.83
C LEU A 96 16.41 8.61 -0.46
N LEU A 97 16.71 9.91 -0.41
CA LEU A 97 16.98 10.63 0.83
C LEU A 97 15.73 10.70 1.73
N ALA A 98 14.57 10.98 1.15
CA ALA A 98 13.29 10.96 1.86
C ALA A 98 13.00 9.57 2.46
N THR A 99 13.17 8.51 1.67
CA THR A 99 13.00 7.13 2.15
C THR A 99 14.01 6.76 3.23
N LEU A 100 15.27 7.19 3.12
CA LEU A 100 16.26 6.97 4.17
C LEU A 100 15.80 7.59 5.49
N VAL A 101 15.27 8.81 5.48
CA VAL A 101 14.73 9.47 6.66
C VAL A 101 13.51 8.72 7.20
N ALA A 102 12.64 8.21 6.34
CA ALA A 102 11.51 7.37 6.74
C ALA A 102 11.97 6.10 7.47
N LEU A 103 12.96 5.40 6.90
CA LEU A 103 13.54 4.19 7.51
C LEU A 103 14.22 4.51 8.84
N LEU A 104 14.99 5.60 8.91
CA LEU A 104 15.61 6.06 10.16
C LEU A 104 14.58 6.36 11.24
N ALA A 105 13.43 6.96 10.90
CA ALA A 105 12.35 7.19 11.87
C ALA A 105 11.82 5.88 12.47
N THR A 106 11.71 4.81 11.67
CA THR A 106 11.30 3.47 12.17
C THR A 106 12.35 2.81 13.05
N VAL A 107 13.63 3.09 12.84
CA VAL A 107 14.73 2.54 13.66
C VAL A 107 14.89 3.32 14.96
N VAL A 108 14.97 4.64 14.89
CA VAL A 108 15.25 5.51 16.04
C VAL A 108 14.04 5.65 16.97
N ARG A 109 12.83 5.63 16.41
CA ARG A 109 11.58 5.85 17.15
C ARG A 109 10.59 4.70 17.01
N GLY A 110 11.03 3.52 16.62
CA GLY A 110 10.13 2.41 16.33
C GLY A 110 10.76 1.05 16.58
N ASN A 111 10.23 0.01 15.94
CA ASN A 111 10.70 -1.36 16.10
C ASN A 111 11.48 -1.85 14.87
N GLY A 112 11.93 -0.92 14.03
CA GLY A 112 12.58 -1.17 12.75
C GLY A 112 11.60 -1.32 11.59
N PRO A 113 12.09 -1.18 10.35
CA PRO A 113 11.25 -0.99 9.17
C PRO A 113 10.40 -2.21 8.82
N LEU A 114 10.90 -3.43 9.06
CA LEU A 114 10.16 -4.66 8.74
C LEU A 114 8.86 -4.77 9.52
N LYS A 115 8.91 -4.51 10.84
CA LYS A 115 7.76 -4.61 11.73
C LYS A 115 6.84 -3.41 11.57
N ASP A 116 7.40 -2.20 11.64
CA ASP A 116 6.65 -0.95 11.67
C ASP A 116 5.93 -0.67 10.34
N LEU A 117 6.55 -0.99 9.20
CA LEU A 117 5.98 -0.77 7.87
C LEU A 117 5.22 -1.99 7.33
N LYS A 118 5.14 -3.07 8.12
CA LYS A 118 4.55 -4.35 7.72
C LYS A 118 5.16 -4.90 6.43
N LEU A 119 6.49 -4.80 6.34
CA LEU A 119 7.28 -5.33 5.23
C LEU A 119 7.68 -6.77 5.55
N ALA A 120 6.99 -7.71 4.92
CA ALA A 120 7.27 -9.13 5.06
C ALA A 120 7.10 -9.81 3.70
N TRP A 121 7.99 -10.76 3.40
CA TRP A 121 7.88 -11.55 2.19
C TRP A 121 6.73 -12.55 2.31
N ASN A 122 5.80 -12.53 1.36
CA ASN A 122 4.70 -13.49 1.29
C ASN A 122 4.19 -13.66 -0.16
N TRP A 123 4.20 -14.90 -0.66
CA TRP A 123 3.72 -15.20 -2.01
C TRP A 123 2.24 -14.92 -2.23
N THR A 124 1.41 -14.97 -1.19
CA THR A 124 0.00 -14.56 -1.26
C THR A 124 -0.12 -13.07 -1.56
N ASP A 125 0.73 -12.23 -0.97
CA ASP A 125 0.76 -10.78 -1.27
C ASP A 125 1.23 -10.52 -2.68
N VAL A 126 2.23 -11.26 -3.15
CA VAL A 126 2.72 -11.17 -4.54
C VAL A 126 1.59 -11.54 -5.52
N ARG A 127 0.90 -12.67 -5.29
CA ARG A 127 -0.22 -13.10 -6.16
C ARG A 127 -1.38 -12.12 -6.12
N LEU A 128 -1.74 -11.62 -4.94
CA LEU A 128 -2.77 -10.60 -4.78
C LEU A 128 -2.38 -9.32 -5.52
N GLY A 129 -1.12 -8.88 -5.36
CA GLY A 129 -0.57 -7.71 -6.04
C GLY A 129 -0.55 -7.87 -7.55
N ILE A 130 -0.20 -9.05 -8.08
CA ILE A 130 -0.29 -9.35 -9.52
C ILE A 130 -1.74 -9.29 -10.00
N GLY A 131 -2.69 -9.91 -9.27
CA GLY A 131 -4.10 -9.92 -9.64
C GLY A 131 -4.72 -8.52 -9.66
N ILE A 132 -4.53 -7.75 -8.59
CA ILE A 132 -4.98 -6.36 -8.51
C ILE A 132 -4.25 -5.49 -9.53
N GLY A 133 -2.94 -5.72 -9.73
CA GLY A 133 -2.12 -4.98 -10.66
C GLY A 133 -2.54 -5.18 -12.11
N ALA A 134 -2.91 -6.39 -12.52
CA ALA A 134 -3.43 -6.66 -13.86
C ALA A 134 -4.75 -5.90 -14.12
N ILE A 135 -5.67 -5.89 -13.15
CA ILE A 135 -6.92 -5.12 -13.24
C ILE A 135 -6.62 -3.62 -13.23
N GLY A 136 -5.72 -3.19 -12.35
CA GLY A 136 -5.24 -1.82 -12.23
C GLY A 136 -4.62 -1.31 -13.53
N LEU A 137 -3.85 -2.13 -14.23
CA LEU A 137 -3.27 -1.80 -15.54
C LEU A 137 -4.34 -1.50 -16.59
N VAL A 138 -5.42 -2.28 -16.64
CA VAL A 138 -6.54 -1.99 -17.55
C VAL A 138 -7.16 -0.63 -17.21
N VAL A 139 -7.40 -0.37 -15.92
CA VAL A 139 -7.92 0.93 -15.45
C VAL A 139 -6.97 2.07 -15.80
N THR A 140 -5.66 1.89 -15.59
CA THR A 140 -4.62 2.88 -15.90
C THR A 140 -4.54 3.18 -17.38
N VAL A 141 -4.60 2.17 -18.24
CA VAL A 141 -4.60 2.37 -19.70
C VAL A 141 -5.82 3.19 -20.12
N ILE A 142 -7.01 2.81 -19.65
CA ILE A 142 -8.24 3.56 -19.95
C ILE A 142 -8.11 5.00 -19.43
N ALA A 143 -7.78 5.18 -18.16
CA ALA A 143 -7.64 6.50 -17.53
C ALA A 143 -6.60 7.37 -18.24
N SER A 144 -5.45 6.81 -18.63
CA SER A 144 -4.38 7.54 -19.33
C SER A 144 -4.85 8.01 -20.71
N ASN A 145 -5.63 7.19 -21.43
CA ASN A 145 -6.20 7.57 -22.71
C ASN A 145 -7.24 8.69 -22.57
N LEU A 146 -8.13 8.62 -21.57
CA LEU A 146 -9.10 9.68 -21.30
C LEU A 146 -8.40 10.97 -20.87
N TRP A 147 -7.41 10.87 -19.99
CA TRP A 147 -6.62 11.99 -19.51
C TRP A 147 -5.85 12.69 -20.64
N SER A 148 -5.18 11.93 -21.50
CA SER A 148 -4.46 12.48 -22.65
C SER A 148 -5.38 13.23 -23.61
N ARG A 149 -6.61 12.74 -23.82
CA ARG A 149 -7.63 13.46 -24.62
C ARG A 149 -8.15 14.72 -23.93
N TRP A 150 -8.19 14.72 -22.59
CA TRP A 150 -8.69 15.85 -21.81
C TRP A 150 -7.68 17.00 -21.74
N VAL A 151 -6.41 16.70 -21.50
CA VAL A 151 -5.32 17.69 -21.35
C VAL A 151 -4.71 18.09 -22.71
N GLY A 152 -4.93 17.27 -23.74
CA GLY A 152 -4.34 17.40 -25.07
C GLY A 152 -3.05 16.59 -25.17
N GLY A 153 -2.85 15.91 -26.32
CA GLY A 153 -1.74 14.97 -26.52
C GLY A 153 -0.36 15.59 -26.23
N ASP A 154 -0.14 16.83 -26.70
CA ASP A 154 1.14 17.53 -26.53
C ASP A 154 1.42 17.91 -25.06
N ASN A 155 0.37 18.04 -24.25
CA ASN A 155 0.47 18.34 -22.82
C ASN A 155 0.43 17.07 -21.96
N ALA A 156 0.25 15.89 -22.56
CA ALA A 156 0.09 14.61 -21.87
C ALA A 156 1.43 13.99 -21.46
N ASN A 157 2.25 14.77 -20.74
CA ASN A 157 3.57 14.35 -20.27
C ASN A 157 3.64 14.34 -18.73
N SER A 158 4.67 13.68 -18.19
CA SER A 158 5.01 13.76 -16.76
C SER A 158 6.22 14.66 -16.56
N ALA A 159 6.41 15.20 -15.36
CA ALA A 159 7.60 16.00 -15.02
C ALA A 159 8.92 15.30 -15.41
N VAL A 160 9.02 13.99 -15.16
CA VAL A 160 10.20 13.19 -15.56
C VAL A 160 10.28 13.06 -17.08
N GLY A 161 9.17 12.80 -17.76
CA GLY A 161 9.15 12.72 -19.22
C GLY A 161 9.57 14.04 -19.88
N SER A 162 9.16 15.19 -19.31
CA SER A 162 9.58 16.51 -19.78
C SER A 162 11.07 16.79 -19.51
N LEU A 163 11.64 16.28 -18.42
CA LEU A 163 13.09 16.37 -18.17
C LEU A 163 13.91 15.55 -19.17
N LEU A 164 13.32 14.47 -19.70
CA LEU A 164 13.96 13.56 -20.65
C LEU A 164 13.75 13.97 -22.11
N ASP A 165 12.81 14.87 -22.37
CA ASP A 165 12.46 15.27 -23.72
C ASP A 165 13.63 15.91 -24.48
N GLY A 166 13.92 15.36 -25.65
CA GLY A 166 15.03 15.75 -26.51
C GLY A 166 16.42 15.57 -25.88
N LEU A 167 16.58 14.71 -24.86
CA LEU A 167 17.90 14.31 -24.35
C LEU A 167 18.39 13.03 -25.02
N GLU A 168 19.60 13.07 -25.54
CA GLU A 168 20.31 11.87 -25.97
C GLU A 168 20.91 11.17 -24.74
N LEU A 169 20.33 10.03 -24.36
CA LEU A 169 20.82 9.22 -23.26
C LEU A 169 21.74 8.11 -23.77
N SER A 170 22.82 7.84 -23.04
CA SER A 170 23.55 6.60 -23.24
C SER A 170 22.68 5.41 -22.83
N PRO A 171 22.84 4.22 -23.45
CA PRO A 171 22.03 3.05 -23.11
C PRO A 171 22.10 2.68 -21.63
N LEU A 172 23.28 2.81 -21.02
CA LEU A 172 23.46 2.58 -19.58
C LEU A 172 22.59 3.52 -18.75
N LEU A 173 22.60 4.81 -19.07
CA LEU A 173 21.84 5.81 -18.32
C LEU A 173 20.33 5.62 -18.49
N ALA A 174 19.88 5.30 -19.71
CA ALA A 174 18.48 4.98 -19.99
C ALA A 174 18.02 3.78 -19.15
N VAL A 175 18.83 2.72 -19.05
CA VAL A 175 18.53 1.54 -18.20
C VAL A 175 18.51 1.91 -16.71
N LEU A 176 19.42 2.74 -16.22
CA LEU A 176 19.42 3.17 -14.81
C LEU A 176 18.17 3.97 -14.45
N ILE A 177 17.76 4.89 -15.33
CA ILE A 177 16.52 5.67 -15.15
C ILE A 177 15.31 4.74 -15.20
N PHE A 178 15.26 3.81 -16.15
CA PHE A 178 14.22 2.79 -16.23
C PHE A 178 14.09 1.97 -14.93
N LEU A 179 15.20 1.42 -14.43
CA LEU A 179 15.19 0.62 -13.20
C LEU A 179 14.76 1.46 -11.99
N HIS A 180 15.16 2.73 -11.93
CA HIS A 180 14.71 3.64 -10.88
C HIS A 180 13.19 3.86 -10.95
N LEU A 181 12.67 4.27 -12.11
CA LEU A 181 11.25 4.58 -12.29
C LEU A 181 10.33 3.36 -12.14
N TRP A 182 10.82 2.18 -12.52
CA TRP A 182 10.08 0.93 -12.42
C TRP A 182 10.13 0.32 -11.03
N LEU A 183 11.32 0.21 -10.42
CA LEU A 183 11.51 -0.60 -9.21
C LEU A 183 11.72 0.26 -7.97
N VAL A 184 12.65 1.21 -8.05
CA VAL A 184 13.18 1.90 -6.86
C VAL A 184 12.24 3.00 -6.39
N ALA A 185 11.78 3.89 -7.27
CA ALA A 185 10.85 4.96 -6.93
C ALA A 185 9.52 4.41 -6.38
N PRO A 186 8.84 3.45 -7.04
CA PRO A 186 7.63 2.84 -6.48
C PRO A 186 7.84 2.20 -5.10
N LEU A 187 8.97 1.52 -4.87
CA LEU A 187 9.29 0.97 -3.55
C LEU A 187 9.43 2.07 -2.49
N CYS A 188 10.17 3.12 -2.82
CA CYS A 188 10.42 4.26 -1.94
C CYS A 188 9.12 5.00 -1.58
N GLU A 189 8.29 5.27 -2.59
CA GLU A 189 7.00 5.92 -2.43
C GLU A 189 6.06 5.08 -1.55
N GLU A 190 5.99 3.76 -1.76
CA GLU A 190 5.17 2.90 -0.92
C GLU A 190 5.64 2.89 0.54
N ILE A 191 6.96 2.91 0.80
CA ILE A 191 7.52 3.08 2.16
C ILE A 191 7.03 4.38 2.80
N ILE A 192 7.00 5.48 2.04
CA ILE A 192 6.61 6.80 2.55
C ILE A 192 5.09 6.87 2.78
N TYR A 193 4.28 6.54 1.77
CA TYR A 193 2.84 6.78 1.81
C TYR A 193 2.04 5.62 2.43
N ARG A 194 2.35 4.36 2.08
CA ARG A 194 1.59 3.16 2.54
C ARG A 194 2.27 2.48 3.74
N GLY A 195 3.52 2.83 4.01
CA GLY A 195 4.24 2.50 5.22
C GLY A 195 4.07 3.60 6.27
N LEU A 196 4.82 4.70 6.14
CA LEU A 196 4.97 5.72 7.18
C LEU A 196 3.69 6.54 7.40
N LEU A 197 3.13 7.18 6.37
CA LEU A 197 1.90 7.97 6.49
C LEU A 197 0.72 7.10 6.97
N TRP A 198 0.54 5.92 6.37
CA TRP A 198 -0.46 4.95 6.80
C TRP A 198 -0.31 4.53 8.26
N GLY A 199 0.90 4.16 8.69
CA GLY A 199 1.14 3.75 10.07
C GLY A 199 0.98 4.89 11.07
N ALA A 200 1.23 6.15 10.67
CA ALA A 200 0.93 7.32 11.49
C ALA A 200 -0.57 7.45 11.77
N MET A 201 -1.42 7.14 10.79
CA MET A 201 -2.88 7.10 10.93
C MET A 201 -3.34 5.91 11.79
N GLU A 202 -2.77 4.71 11.58
CA GLU A 202 -3.08 3.53 12.39
C GLU A 202 -2.74 3.74 13.88
N ARG A 203 -1.61 4.42 14.18
CA ARG A 203 -1.21 4.80 15.54
C ARG A 203 -2.29 5.63 16.24
N LEU A 204 -2.92 6.55 15.52
CA LEU A 204 -4.02 7.39 16.02
C LEU A 204 -5.38 6.68 15.99
N ARG A 205 -5.41 5.37 15.72
CA ARG A 205 -6.62 4.54 15.64
C ARG A 205 -7.60 5.01 14.57
N TRP A 206 -7.12 5.67 13.52
CA TRP A 206 -7.95 5.99 12.37
C TRP A 206 -8.35 4.71 11.63
N SER A 207 -9.50 4.76 10.95
CA SER A 207 -9.97 3.59 10.21
C SER A 207 -9.04 3.28 9.03
N ARG A 208 -8.92 2.00 8.67
CA ARG A 208 -8.16 1.57 7.47
C ARG A 208 -8.66 2.23 6.18
N TRP A 209 -9.94 2.58 6.11
CA TRP A 209 -10.53 3.28 4.98
C TRP A 209 -10.11 4.75 4.93
N THR A 210 -10.04 5.41 6.08
CA THR A 210 -9.48 6.76 6.20
C THR A 210 -8.01 6.76 5.75
N ALA A 211 -7.24 5.77 6.21
CA ALA A 211 -5.84 5.62 5.81
C ALA A 211 -5.69 5.39 4.30
N PHE A 212 -6.55 4.55 3.71
CA PHE A 212 -6.63 4.34 2.28
C PHE A 212 -6.93 5.62 1.50
N VAL A 213 -8.00 6.33 1.84
CA VAL A 213 -8.41 7.55 1.12
C VAL A 213 -7.35 8.63 1.23
N LEU A 214 -6.86 8.91 2.43
CA LEU A 214 -5.91 10.00 2.64
C LEU A 214 -4.53 9.70 2.07
N SER A 215 -3.99 8.48 2.24
CA SER A 215 -2.70 8.13 1.63
C SER A 215 -2.76 8.16 0.10
N THR A 216 -3.88 7.77 -0.50
CA THR A 216 -4.11 7.83 -1.94
C THR A 216 -4.18 9.28 -2.44
N ALA A 217 -4.95 10.13 -1.75
CA ALA A 217 -5.09 11.53 -2.11
C ALA A 217 -3.77 12.31 -1.94
N ILE A 218 -3.08 12.11 -0.81
CA ILE A 218 -1.80 12.77 -0.52
C ILE A 218 -0.72 12.31 -1.50
N PHE A 219 -0.64 11.01 -1.82
CA PHE A 219 0.27 10.49 -2.83
C PHE A 219 0.11 11.19 -4.18
N ALA A 220 -1.13 11.30 -4.67
CA ALA A 220 -1.40 11.95 -5.95
C ALA A 220 -1.05 13.45 -5.92
N ALA A 221 -1.40 14.15 -4.84
CA ALA A 221 -1.10 15.57 -4.69
C ALA A 221 0.40 15.87 -4.52
N ALA A 222 1.15 14.96 -3.89
CA ALA A 222 2.58 15.14 -3.64
C ALA A 222 3.45 15.15 -4.91
N HIS A 223 2.88 14.72 -6.05
CA HIS A 223 3.55 14.85 -7.35
C HIS A 223 3.61 16.30 -7.85
N LEU A 224 2.77 17.20 -7.31
CA LEU A 224 2.74 18.62 -7.68
C LEU A 224 2.50 18.87 -9.18
N GLU A 225 1.73 17.99 -9.82
CA GLU A 225 1.32 18.08 -11.23
C GLU A 225 -0.22 18.24 -11.28
N PRO A 226 -0.78 19.47 -11.19
CA PRO A 226 -2.23 19.67 -11.09
C PRO A 226 -3.03 18.99 -12.20
N ASP A 227 -2.56 19.07 -13.45
CA ASP A 227 -3.23 18.46 -14.61
C ASP A 227 -3.16 16.93 -14.59
N ARG A 228 -2.09 16.36 -14.04
CA ARG A 228 -1.87 14.90 -13.94
C ARG A 228 -2.46 14.29 -12.67
N THR A 229 -2.72 15.10 -11.64
CA THR A 229 -3.24 14.66 -10.34
C THR A 229 -4.53 13.82 -10.46
N PRO A 230 -5.53 14.16 -11.31
CA PRO A 230 -6.71 13.32 -11.51
C PRO A 230 -6.37 11.91 -12.02
N LEU A 231 -5.41 11.79 -12.95
CA LEU A 231 -4.92 10.49 -13.43
C LEU A 231 -4.22 9.72 -12.30
N LEU A 232 -3.36 10.40 -11.53
CA LEU A 232 -2.64 9.79 -10.41
C LEU A 232 -3.57 9.30 -9.31
N LEU A 233 -4.68 10.00 -9.05
CA LEU A 233 -5.73 9.52 -8.12
C LEU A 233 -6.30 8.17 -8.58
N VAL A 234 -6.63 8.04 -9.87
CA VAL A 234 -7.18 6.79 -10.43
C VAL A 234 -6.15 5.66 -10.35
N ILE A 235 -4.89 5.94 -10.69
CA ILE A 235 -3.77 4.99 -10.62
C ILE A 235 -3.51 4.53 -9.18
N ALA A 236 -3.60 5.45 -8.21
CA ALA A 236 -3.29 5.17 -6.82
C ALA A 236 -4.34 4.32 -6.10
N ILE A 237 -5.56 4.22 -6.63
CA ILE A 237 -6.65 3.38 -6.07
C ILE A 237 -6.25 1.89 -6.00
N PRO A 238 -5.90 1.20 -7.09
CA PRO A 238 -5.51 -0.22 -7.02
C PRO A 238 -4.28 -0.45 -6.12
N ILE A 239 -3.33 0.49 -6.11
CA ILE A 239 -2.14 0.43 -5.24
C ILE A 239 -2.56 0.47 -3.77
N GLY A 240 -3.35 1.48 -3.38
CA GLY A 240 -3.87 1.61 -2.01
C GLY A 240 -4.80 0.45 -1.62
N LEU A 241 -5.58 -0.07 -2.56
CA LEU A 241 -6.48 -1.20 -2.33
C LEU A 241 -5.70 -2.47 -1.99
N ALA A 242 -4.58 -2.72 -2.66
CA ALA A 242 -3.71 -3.85 -2.33
C ALA A 242 -3.14 -3.74 -0.90
N ARG A 243 -2.76 -2.53 -0.45
CA ARG A 243 -2.36 -2.28 0.94
C ARG A 243 -3.51 -2.52 1.92
N LEU A 244 -4.71 -2.04 1.58
CA LEU A 244 -5.93 -2.16 2.39
C LEU A 244 -6.36 -3.62 2.58
N LEU A 245 -6.28 -4.43 1.52
CA LEU A 245 -6.70 -5.83 1.51
C LEU A 245 -5.66 -6.77 2.13
N SER A 246 -4.39 -6.60 1.80
CA SER A 246 -3.32 -7.47 2.32
C SER A 246 -2.92 -7.17 3.76
N GLY A 247 -3.11 -5.91 4.19
CA GLY A 247 -2.57 -5.46 5.47
C GLY A 247 -1.04 -5.42 5.52
N ARG A 248 -0.33 -5.61 4.39
CA ARG A 248 1.14 -5.57 4.27
C ARG A 248 1.58 -4.71 3.09
N LEU A 249 2.84 -4.27 3.12
CA LEU A 249 3.36 -3.34 2.10
C LEU A 249 3.69 -4.01 0.76
N LEU A 250 4.07 -5.30 0.79
CA LEU A 250 4.54 -6.01 -0.41
C LEU A 250 3.50 -6.02 -1.53
N ALA A 251 2.22 -6.24 -1.21
CA ALA A 251 1.17 -6.30 -2.21
C ALA A 251 1.04 -4.96 -2.97
N SER A 252 1.11 -3.82 -2.27
CA SER A 252 1.00 -2.51 -2.91
C SER A 252 2.25 -2.13 -3.69
N ILE A 253 3.45 -2.51 -3.21
CA ILE A 253 4.71 -2.40 -3.97
C ILE A 253 4.58 -3.12 -5.32
N VAL A 254 4.09 -4.36 -5.33
CA VAL A 254 3.92 -5.14 -6.57
C VAL A 254 2.94 -4.46 -7.53
N VAL A 255 1.78 -4.00 -7.03
CA VAL A 255 0.82 -3.27 -7.89
C VAL A 255 1.44 -2.01 -8.47
N HIS A 256 2.18 -1.25 -7.65
CA HIS A 256 2.79 0.00 -8.07
C HIS A 256 3.88 -0.24 -9.14
N GLN A 257 4.75 -1.23 -8.93
CA GLN A 257 5.78 -1.61 -9.91
C GLN A 257 5.17 -2.10 -11.23
N LEU A 258 4.07 -2.87 -11.17
CA LEU A 258 3.36 -3.29 -12.38
C LEU A 258 2.79 -2.08 -13.13
N ASN A 259 2.18 -1.14 -12.41
CA ASN A 259 1.64 0.08 -13.00
C ASN A 259 2.72 0.96 -13.65
N ASN A 260 3.86 1.11 -12.98
CA ASN A 260 4.97 1.94 -13.47
C ASN A 260 5.77 1.28 -14.59
N LEU A 261 5.70 -0.05 -14.74
CA LEU A 261 6.44 -0.77 -15.78
C LEU A 261 6.14 -0.20 -17.17
N MET A 262 4.88 0.05 -17.51
CA MET A 262 4.51 0.54 -18.84
C MET A 262 5.11 1.92 -19.15
N GLY A 263 4.98 2.86 -18.21
CA GLY A 263 5.52 4.21 -18.38
C GLY A 263 7.06 4.22 -18.42
N ALA A 264 7.70 3.47 -17.52
CA ALA A 264 9.15 3.34 -17.50
C ALA A 264 9.69 2.68 -18.77
N LEU A 265 9.02 1.63 -19.27
CA LEU A 265 9.39 0.96 -20.51
C LEU A 265 9.23 1.89 -21.72
N GLY A 266 8.16 2.69 -21.76
CA GLY A 266 8.00 3.72 -22.78
C GLY A 266 9.18 4.68 -22.82
N ILE A 267 9.56 5.22 -21.65
CA ILE A 267 10.74 6.08 -21.50
C ILE A 267 12.02 5.38 -21.99
N LEU A 268 12.24 4.11 -21.63
CA LEU A 268 13.41 3.35 -22.05
C LEU A 268 13.47 3.21 -23.58
N LEU A 269 12.36 2.81 -24.20
CA LEU A 269 12.29 2.58 -25.64
C LEU A 269 12.49 3.87 -26.43
N THR A 270 11.89 4.97 -25.97
CA THR A 270 12.07 6.30 -26.54
C THR A 270 13.52 6.78 -26.39
N ALA A 271 14.13 6.61 -25.20
CA ALA A 271 15.53 6.97 -24.95
C ALA A 271 16.54 6.16 -25.80
N LEU A 272 16.17 4.95 -26.23
CA LEU A 272 16.98 4.11 -27.11
C LEU A 272 16.68 4.32 -28.61
N GLY A 273 15.78 5.25 -28.95
CA GLY A 273 15.37 5.52 -30.33
C GLY A 273 14.51 4.42 -30.97
N ALA A 274 13.94 3.51 -30.17
CA ALA A 274 13.07 2.43 -30.64
C ALA A 274 11.61 2.89 -30.85
N MET A 275 11.22 4.03 -30.27
CA MET A 275 9.94 4.70 -30.50
C MET A 275 10.18 6.19 -30.71
N PRO A 276 9.34 6.88 -31.51
CA PRO A 276 9.39 8.33 -31.62
C PRO A 276 9.18 8.99 -30.25
N MET A 277 9.83 10.14 -30.07
CA MET A 277 9.60 11.07 -28.96
C MET A 277 8.19 11.65 -29.05
#